data_AF-A0A9P3PIM9-F1
#
_entry.id   AF-A0A9P3PIM9-F1
#
_cell.length_a   1.000
_cell.length_b   1.000
_cell.length_c   1.000
_cell.angle_alpha   90.00
_cell.angle_beta   90.00
_cell.angle_gamma   90.00
#
_symmetry.space_group_name_H-M   'P 1'
#
loop_
_entity.id
_entity.type
_entity.pdbx_description
1 polymer ?
#
loop_
_entity_poly.entity_id
_entity_poly.type
_entity_poly.pdbx_seq_one_letter_code
_entity_poly.pdbx_strand_id
1 'polypeptide(L)'
;MWTNTCCSHPLDDFEVEKVEKDQLGVKTAASRKLEHELGIPRSQTAVEEFQYLTRIHYLAPSNGMWGEHEVDYILFLTADVSVTPNTNEIRDYKYVDKEELKAMFADKGNSFTPWFKLIARDYLFGWWDELLKRKDRDGRIAAKSLAGLVDGNKVVKMV
;
A
#
# COMPACT_ATOMS: atom_id res chain seq x y z
N MET A 1 2.07 -12.70 -9.69
CA MET A 1 3.17 -11.78 -9.34
C MET A 1 2.99 -11.40 -7.89
N TRP A 2 4.07 -11.20 -7.14
CA TRP A 2 4.03 -10.63 -5.79
C TRP A 2 3.93 -9.10 -5.87
N THR A 3 3.30 -8.48 -4.89
CA THR A 3 3.14 -7.03 -4.77
C THR A 3 2.99 -6.62 -3.30
N ASN A 4 2.81 -5.34 -3.01
CA ASN A 4 2.37 -4.86 -1.69
C ASN A 4 0.95 -5.33 -1.34
N THR A 5 0.50 -5.02 -0.12
CA THR A 5 -0.72 -5.57 0.49
C THR A 5 -1.98 -5.52 -0.40
N CYS A 6 -2.28 -4.38 -1.02
CA CYS A 6 -3.45 -4.20 -1.89
C CYS A 6 -3.23 -2.97 -2.80
N CYS A 7 -3.62 -3.07 -4.07
CA CYS A 7 -3.57 -1.99 -5.07
C CYS A 7 -4.87 -2.01 -5.88
N SER A 8 -5.57 -0.87 -5.94
CA SER A 8 -6.84 -0.73 -6.65
C SER A 8 -7.21 0.75 -6.75
N HIS A 9 -8.34 1.06 -7.39
CA HIS A 9 -8.80 2.42 -7.62
C HIS A 9 -9.94 2.85 -6.69
N PRO A 10 -10.00 4.13 -6.29
CA PRO A 10 -11.26 4.73 -5.86
C PRO A 10 -12.25 4.77 -7.04
N LEU A 11 -13.53 4.60 -6.74
CA LEU A 11 -14.58 4.56 -7.76
C LEU A 11 -15.25 5.93 -7.96
N ASP A 12 -15.58 6.26 -9.20
CA ASP A 12 -16.31 7.51 -9.55
C ASP A 12 -17.83 7.41 -9.33
N ASP A 13 -18.38 6.20 -9.25
CA ASP A 13 -19.81 5.97 -8.96
C ASP A 13 -20.12 5.91 -7.45
N PHE A 14 -19.10 6.11 -6.60
CA PHE A 14 -19.25 6.06 -5.15
C PHE A 14 -18.82 7.38 -4.49
N GLU A 15 -19.80 8.23 -4.18
CA GLU A 15 -19.59 9.61 -3.72
C GLU A 15 -18.61 9.76 -2.53
N VAL A 16 -18.62 8.80 -1.60
CA VAL A 16 -17.68 8.83 -0.47
C VAL A 16 -16.22 8.65 -0.90
N GLU A 17 -15.96 7.91 -1.99
CA GLU A 17 -14.62 7.69 -2.55
C GLU A 17 -14.10 8.89 -3.36
N LYS A 18 -14.96 9.88 -3.62
CA LYS A 18 -14.62 11.14 -4.29
C LYS A 18 -14.21 12.25 -3.32
N VAL A 19 -14.35 12.02 -2.01
CA VAL A 19 -14.00 13.04 -1.01
C VAL A 19 -12.48 13.17 -0.91
N GLU A 20 -11.93 14.23 -1.50
CA GLU A 20 -10.48 14.49 -1.50
C GLU A 20 -9.93 14.95 -0.15
N LYS A 21 -10.78 15.60 0.67
CA LYS A 21 -10.39 16.14 1.97
C LYS A 21 -9.79 15.03 2.84
N ASP A 22 -8.60 15.29 3.39
CA ASP A 22 -7.85 14.36 4.24
C ASP A 22 -7.63 12.97 3.60
N GLN A 23 -7.70 12.90 2.26
CA GLN A 23 -7.63 11.66 1.47
C GLN A 23 -8.68 10.64 1.90
N LEU A 24 -9.86 11.09 2.35
CA LEU A 24 -10.92 10.23 2.86
C LEU A 24 -11.38 9.23 1.80
N GLY A 25 -11.53 9.66 0.56
CA GLY A 25 -12.06 8.83 -0.51
C GLY A 25 -11.16 7.63 -0.83
N VAL A 26 -9.87 7.86 -1.02
CA VAL A 26 -8.89 6.79 -1.28
C VAL A 26 -8.70 5.86 -0.07
N LYS A 27 -8.78 6.37 1.16
CA LYS A 27 -8.74 5.53 2.37
C LYS A 27 -9.99 4.65 2.51
N THR A 28 -11.15 5.18 2.10
CA THR A 28 -12.40 4.42 2.05
C THR A 28 -12.31 3.31 1.01
N ALA A 29 -11.79 3.62 -0.18
CA ALA A 29 -11.53 2.64 -1.24
C ALA A 29 -10.56 1.53 -0.75
N ALA A 30 -9.47 1.90 -0.08
CA ALA A 30 -8.51 0.96 0.48
C ALA A 30 -9.16 0.00 1.49
N SER A 31 -9.96 0.50 2.44
CA SER A 31 -10.68 -0.34 3.42
C SER A 31 -11.67 -1.31 2.73
N ARG A 32 -12.44 -0.82 1.74
CA ARG A 32 -13.33 -1.67 0.93
C ARG A 32 -12.55 -2.76 0.17
N LYS A 33 -11.40 -2.43 -0.39
CA LYS A 33 -10.62 -3.34 -1.22
C LYS A 33 -9.85 -4.38 -0.40
N LEU A 34 -9.38 -4.03 0.80
CA LEU A 34 -8.83 -5.01 1.76
C LEU A 34 -9.88 -6.05 2.17
N GLU A 35 -11.14 -5.64 2.36
CA GLU A 35 -12.24 -6.58 2.60
C GLU A 35 -12.51 -7.45 1.37
N HIS A 36 -12.57 -6.86 0.18
CA HIS A 36 -12.89 -7.59 -1.05
C HIS A 36 -11.80 -8.60 -1.48
N GLU A 37 -10.53 -8.21 -1.40
CA GLU A 37 -9.39 -9.03 -1.87
C GLU A 37 -8.88 -9.98 -0.78
N LEU A 38 -8.66 -9.46 0.43
CA LEU A 38 -8.03 -10.19 1.53
C LEU A 38 -9.02 -10.72 2.58
N GLY A 39 -10.32 -10.39 2.45
CA GLY A 39 -11.34 -10.79 3.42
C GLY A 39 -11.16 -10.14 4.79
N ILE A 40 -10.40 -9.04 4.88
CA ILE A 40 -10.15 -8.34 6.14
C ILE A 40 -11.41 -7.54 6.51
N PRO A 41 -12.07 -7.80 7.65
CA PRO A 41 -13.27 -7.06 8.03
C PRO A 41 -12.99 -5.56 8.19
N ARG A 42 -13.90 -4.71 7.73
CA ARG A 42 -13.73 -3.23 7.84
C ARG A 42 -13.56 -2.73 9.27
N SER A 43 -14.05 -3.48 10.27
CA SER A 43 -13.83 -3.18 11.69
C SER A 43 -12.37 -3.26 12.12
N GLN A 44 -11.51 -3.94 11.34
CA GLN A 44 -10.05 -4.03 11.57
C GLN A 44 -9.25 -3.08 10.66
N THR A 45 -9.92 -2.40 9.71
CA THR A 45 -9.32 -1.47 8.76
C THR A 45 -10.07 -0.13 8.78
N ALA A 46 -10.26 0.42 9.97
CA ALA A 46 -10.94 1.69 10.16
C ALA A 46 -10.25 2.79 9.32
N VAL A 47 -11.06 3.59 8.62
CA VAL A 47 -10.58 4.54 7.59
C VAL A 47 -9.65 5.60 8.19
N GLU A 48 -9.92 5.99 9.42
CA GLU A 48 -9.15 6.91 10.22
C GLU A 48 -7.78 6.38 10.61
N GLU A 49 -7.52 5.06 10.61
CA GLU A 49 -6.23 4.48 10.97
C GLU A 49 -5.21 4.50 9.83
N PHE A 50 -5.67 4.70 8.59
CA PHE A 50 -4.78 4.84 7.45
C PHE A 50 -3.95 6.13 7.54
N GLN A 51 -2.65 5.98 7.33
CA GLN A 51 -1.71 7.09 7.15
C GLN A 51 -1.40 7.28 5.67
N TYR A 52 -1.84 8.41 5.11
CA TYR A 52 -1.41 8.87 3.79
C TYR A 52 -0.01 9.47 3.88
N LEU A 53 0.89 9.09 2.96
CA LEU A 53 2.24 9.66 2.88
C LEU A 53 2.40 10.63 1.72
N THR A 54 2.17 10.16 0.49
CA THR A 54 2.43 10.92 -0.73
C THR A 54 1.72 10.29 -1.93
N ARG A 55 1.87 10.92 -3.09
CA ARG A 55 1.40 10.40 -4.37
C ARG A 55 2.58 10.09 -5.28
N ILE A 56 2.50 8.99 -6.01
CA ILE A 56 3.51 8.57 -6.98
C ILE A 56 2.89 8.50 -8.36
N HIS A 57 3.41 9.27 -9.31
CA HIS A 57 3.04 9.18 -10.72
C HIS A 57 3.97 8.23 -11.45
N TYR A 58 3.43 7.15 -12.01
CA TYR A 58 4.19 6.15 -12.75
C TYR A 58 3.43 5.63 -13.98
N LEU A 59 4.18 5.05 -14.92
CA LEU A 59 3.68 4.34 -16.10
C LEU A 59 4.36 2.97 -16.17
N ALA A 60 3.58 1.90 -16.22
CA ALA A 60 4.10 0.53 -16.23
C ALA A 60 3.35 -0.35 -17.25
N PRO A 61 3.95 -0.67 -18.42
CA PRO A 61 3.36 -1.64 -19.33
C PRO A 61 3.37 -3.04 -18.70
N SER A 62 2.29 -3.81 -18.90
CA SER A 62 2.17 -5.20 -18.45
C SER A 62 2.49 -6.18 -19.59
N ASN A 63 1.64 -6.26 -20.62
CA ASN A 63 1.81 -7.20 -21.73
C ASN A 63 1.24 -6.68 -23.07
N GLY A 64 1.98 -5.81 -23.75
CA GLY A 64 1.60 -5.29 -25.07
C GLY A 64 0.35 -4.40 -25.01
N MET A 65 -0.83 -5.01 -24.93
CA MET A 65 -2.14 -4.34 -24.88
C MET A 65 -2.47 -3.74 -23.51
N TRP A 66 -1.99 -4.31 -22.41
CA TRP A 66 -2.35 -3.87 -21.05
C TRP A 66 -1.18 -3.19 -20.34
N GLY A 67 -1.49 -2.24 -19.46
CA GLY A 67 -0.54 -1.52 -18.60
C GLY A 67 -1.25 -0.58 -17.63
N GLU A 68 -0.47 0.04 -16.75
CA GLU A 68 -0.92 1.00 -15.74
C GLU A 68 -0.35 2.39 -15.99
N HIS A 69 -1.14 3.43 -15.74
CA HIS A 69 -0.72 4.83 -15.76
C HIS A 69 -1.48 5.63 -14.69
N GLU A 70 -0.83 5.84 -13.55
CA GLU A 70 -1.55 6.22 -12.33
C GLU A 70 -0.84 7.31 -11.54
N VAL A 71 -1.63 8.14 -10.85
CA VAL A 71 -1.19 8.91 -9.69
C VAL A 71 -1.62 8.12 -8.45
N ASP A 72 -0.72 7.27 -7.98
CA ASP A 72 -0.98 6.29 -6.94
C ASP A 72 -0.83 6.89 -5.53
N TYR A 73 -1.77 6.59 -4.64
CA TYR A 73 -1.81 7.13 -3.28
C TYR A 73 -1.14 6.14 -2.31
N ILE A 74 -0.04 6.57 -1.70
CA ILE A 74 0.69 5.72 -0.77
C ILE A 74 0.03 5.78 0.61
N LEU A 75 -0.61 4.67 0.99
CA LEU A 75 -1.29 4.49 2.26
C LEU A 75 -0.58 3.42 3.10
N PHE A 76 -0.39 3.71 4.38
CA PHE A 76 0.11 2.78 5.39
C PHE A 76 -0.97 2.48 6.42
N LEU A 77 -1.04 1.23 6.88
CA LEU A 77 -1.89 0.79 7.98
C LEU A 77 -1.07 -0.10 8.91
N THR A 78 -1.28 0.02 10.21
CA THR A 78 -0.75 -0.93 11.20
C THR A 78 -1.91 -1.47 12.00
N ALA A 79 -2.21 -2.76 11.84
CA ALA A 79 -3.30 -3.43 12.53
C ALA A 79 -3.01 -4.94 12.58
N ASP A 80 -3.46 -5.59 13.65
CA ASP A 80 -3.58 -7.04 13.70
C ASP A 80 -4.89 -7.42 13.03
N VAL A 81 -4.80 -8.19 11.94
CA VAL A 81 -5.94 -8.49 11.06
C VAL A 81 -6.12 -9.99 10.85
N SER A 82 -7.37 -10.40 10.67
CA SER A 82 -7.70 -11.74 10.18
C SER A 82 -7.80 -11.70 8.65
N VAL A 83 -7.05 -12.58 7.97
CA VAL A 83 -6.98 -12.64 6.52
C VAL A 83 -7.69 -13.91 6.02
N THR A 84 -8.69 -13.75 5.16
CA THR A 84 -9.40 -14.84 4.47
C THR A 84 -9.52 -14.46 2.99
N PRO A 85 -8.45 -14.69 2.19
CA PRO A 85 -8.35 -14.12 0.86
C PRO A 85 -9.42 -14.63 -0.10
N ASN A 86 -9.92 -13.75 -0.96
CA ASN A 86 -10.71 -14.13 -2.11
C ASN A 86 -9.77 -14.76 -3.16
N THR A 87 -9.90 -16.06 -3.40
CA THR A 87 -9.00 -16.82 -4.28
C THR A 87 -9.08 -16.42 -5.76
N ASN A 88 -10.11 -15.67 -6.16
CA ASN A 88 -10.17 -15.08 -7.50
C ASN A 88 -9.21 -13.90 -7.66
N GLU A 89 -8.87 -13.21 -6.57
CA GLU A 89 -8.01 -12.03 -6.55
C GLU A 89 -6.59 -12.38 -6.06
N ILE A 90 -6.51 -13.13 -4.96
CA ILE A 90 -5.26 -13.38 -4.24
C ILE A 90 -4.92 -14.86 -4.31
N ARG A 91 -3.78 -15.17 -4.95
CA ARG A 91 -3.23 -16.53 -5.00
C ARG A 91 -2.56 -16.94 -3.70
N ASP A 92 -1.81 -16.03 -3.10
CA ASP A 92 -1.03 -16.27 -1.89
C ASP A 92 -0.69 -14.94 -1.20
N TYR A 93 -0.39 -14.97 0.11
CA TYR A 93 0.04 -13.81 0.89
C TYR A 93 1.11 -14.21 1.89
N LYS A 94 2.03 -13.29 2.18
CA LYS A 94 3.10 -13.52 3.15
C LYS A 94 3.41 -12.26 3.94
N TYR A 95 3.43 -12.38 5.27
CA TYR A 95 4.06 -11.39 6.14
C TYR A 95 5.57 -11.61 6.10
N VAL A 96 6.31 -10.52 5.95
CA VAL A 96 7.77 -10.55 5.81
C VAL A 96 8.40 -9.48 6.67
N ASP A 97 9.58 -9.78 7.19
CA ASP A 97 10.50 -8.73 7.63
C ASP A 97 11.25 -8.09 6.44
N LYS A 98 12.12 -7.13 6.76
CA LYS A 98 12.85 -6.35 5.75
C LYS A 98 13.86 -7.21 4.99
N GLU A 99 14.51 -8.13 5.67
CA GLU A 99 15.55 -9.03 5.16
C GLU A 99 14.93 -10.11 4.28
N GLU A 100 13.81 -10.68 4.71
CA GLU A 100 13.00 -11.60 3.92
C GLU A 100 12.50 -10.94 2.63
N LEU A 101 11.96 -9.72 2.69
CA LEU A 101 11.50 -9.03 1.47
C LEU A 101 12.66 -8.78 0.49
N LYS A 102 13.83 -8.36 0.99
CA LYS A 102 15.04 -8.20 0.16
C LYS A 102 15.45 -9.53 -0.48
N ALA A 103 15.42 -10.62 0.29
CA ALA A 103 15.73 -11.95 -0.23
C ALA A 103 14.73 -12.39 -1.30
N MET A 104 13.43 -12.13 -1.10
CA MET A 104 12.40 -12.43 -2.09
C MET A 104 12.61 -11.66 -3.39
N PHE A 105 13.01 -10.37 -3.33
CA PHE A 105 13.36 -9.58 -4.51
C PHE A 105 14.61 -10.09 -5.24
N ALA A 106 15.57 -10.68 -4.51
CA ALA A 106 16.79 -11.23 -5.09
C ALA A 106 16.58 -12.61 -5.75
N ASP A 107 15.55 -13.35 -5.32
CA ASP A 107 15.18 -14.64 -5.89
C ASP A 107 14.56 -14.47 -7.29
N LYS A 108 15.26 -14.99 -8.30
CA LYS A 108 14.83 -14.95 -9.71
C LYS A 108 13.59 -15.81 -10.00
N GLY A 109 13.23 -16.72 -9.10
CA GLY A 109 11.99 -17.49 -9.18
C GLY A 109 10.74 -16.63 -8.90
N ASN A 110 10.91 -15.51 -8.20
CA ASN A 110 9.82 -14.58 -7.93
C ASN A 110 9.66 -13.55 -9.04
N SER A 111 8.41 -13.24 -9.36
CA SER A 111 8.04 -12.13 -10.22
C SER A 111 7.22 -11.13 -9.42
N PHE A 112 7.58 -9.85 -9.51
CA PHE A 112 6.93 -8.75 -8.81
C PHE A 112 6.38 -7.71 -9.76
N THR A 113 5.33 -7.01 -9.32
CA THR A 113 4.76 -5.88 -10.03
C THR A 113 5.78 -4.74 -10.21
N PRO A 114 5.78 -4.06 -11.37
CA PRO A 114 6.74 -2.98 -11.62
C PRO A 114 6.68 -1.86 -10.58
N TRP A 115 5.48 -1.44 -10.19
CA TRP A 115 5.29 -0.37 -9.19
C TRP A 115 5.85 -0.78 -7.82
N PHE A 116 5.65 -2.03 -7.38
CA PHE A 116 6.17 -2.45 -6.08
C PHE A 116 7.69 -2.51 -6.07
N LYS A 117 8.33 -2.96 -7.17
CA LYS A 117 9.80 -2.90 -7.30
C LYS A 117 10.31 -1.46 -7.22
N LEU A 118 9.65 -0.55 -7.92
CA LEU A 118 9.99 0.87 -7.95
C LEU A 118 9.87 1.50 -6.55
N ILE A 119 8.71 1.32 -5.89
CA ILE A 119 8.46 1.81 -4.53
C ILE A 119 9.45 1.20 -3.54
N ALA A 120 9.74 -0.10 -3.66
CA ALA A 120 10.68 -0.79 -2.79
C ALA A 120 12.10 -0.22 -2.90
N ARG A 121 12.59 -0.03 -4.14
CA ARG A 121 13.93 0.48 -4.44
C ARG A 121 14.14 1.88 -3.86
N ASP A 122 13.17 2.78 -4.07
CA ASP A 122 13.38 4.21 -3.85
C ASP A 122 12.86 4.71 -2.49
N TYR A 123 11.87 4.04 -1.90
CA TYR A 123 11.12 4.59 -0.77
C TYR A 123 10.86 3.63 0.40
N LEU A 124 10.33 2.43 0.12
CA LEU A 124 9.76 1.54 1.13
C LEU A 124 10.73 1.26 2.27
N PHE A 125 11.98 0.91 1.97
CA PHE A 125 12.94 0.53 3.00
C PHE A 125 13.27 1.70 3.92
N GLY A 126 13.35 2.93 3.40
CA GLY A 126 13.56 4.15 4.19
C GLY A 126 12.35 4.48 5.06
N TRP A 127 11.13 4.41 4.51
CA TRP A 127 9.90 4.59 5.29
C TRP A 127 9.75 3.54 6.39
N TRP A 128 10.15 2.30 6.11
CA TRP A 128 10.15 1.21 7.08
C TRP A 128 11.16 1.48 8.20
N ASP A 129 12.36 2.00 7.91
CA ASP A 129 13.31 2.41 8.96
C ASP A 129 12.74 3.52 9.84
N GLU A 130 12.10 4.53 9.26
CA GLU A 130 11.45 5.60 10.00
C GLU A 130 10.30 5.09 10.88
N LEU A 131 9.51 4.15 10.37
CA LEU A 131 8.44 3.51 11.13
C LEU A 131 8.99 2.76 12.35
N LEU A 132 10.09 2.03 12.20
CA LEU A 132 10.72 1.29 13.29
C LEU A 132 11.41 2.18 14.32
N LYS A 133 11.93 3.35 13.91
CA LYS A 133 12.50 4.34 14.84
C LYS A 133 11.44 5.04 15.70
N ARG A 134 10.20 5.12 15.20
CA ARG A 134 9.08 5.84 15.84
C ARG A 134 8.18 4.94 16.70
N LYS A 135 8.71 3.81 17.15
CA LYS A 135 8.01 2.95 18.11
C LYS A 135 7.67 3.71 19.38
N ASP A 136 6.53 3.38 19.98
CA ASP A 136 6.16 3.92 21.29
C ASP A 136 7.03 3.33 22.41
N ARG A 137 6.75 3.73 23.65
CA ARG A 137 7.49 3.27 24.84
C ARG A 137 7.37 1.76 25.09
N ASP A 138 6.30 1.14 24.58
CA ASP A 138 6.04 -0.29 24.69
C ASP A 138 6.61 -1.06 23.48
N GLY A 139 7.30 -0.37 22.56
CA GLY A 139 7.88 -0.95 21.35
C GLY A 139 6.87 -1.18 20.22
N ARG A 140 5.63 -0.70 20.36
CA ARG A 140 4.58 -0.86 19.34
C ARG A 140 4.79 0.14 18.20
N ILE A 141 4.41 -0.29 17.02
CA ILE A 141 4.49 0.50 15.79
C ILE A 141 3.09 1.03 15.48
N ALA A 142 3.01 2.25 14.95
CA ALA A 142 1.78 2.80 14.40
C ALA A 142 2.07 3.55 13.11
N ALA A 143 1.39 3.20 12.01
CA ALA A 143 1.52 3.87 10.72
C ALA A 143 1.34 5.40 10.83
N LYS A 144 0.44 5.85 11.70
CA LYS A 144 0.20 7.26 12.03
C LYS A 144 1.44 8.03 12.47
N SER A 145 2.43 7.36 13.05
CA SER A 145 3.70 8.00 13.44
C SER A 145 4.47 8.56 12.24
N LEU A 146 4.17 8.10 11.01
CA LEU A 146 4.77 8.61 9.77
C LEU A 146 4.14 9.92 9.27
N ALA A 147 3.12 10.44 9.94
CA ALA A 147 2.52 11.72 9.57
C ALA A 147 3.59 12.82 9.46
N GLY A 148 3.58 13.55 8.34
CA GLY A 148 4.55 14.62 8.06
C GLY A 148 5.96 14.14 7.68
N LEU A 149 6.20 12.84 7.53
CA LEU A 149 7.51 12.34 7.06
C LEU A 149 7.82 12.79 5.62
N VAL A 150 6.80 12.81 4.77
CA VAL A 150 6.89 13.22 3.37
C VAL A 150 5.95 14.39 3.13
N ASP A 151 6.32 15.31 2.24
CA ASP A 151 5.43 16.36 1.75
C ASP A 151 4.31 15.73 0.89
N GLY A 152 3.19 15.44 1.53
CA GLY A 152 2.03 14.81 0.90
C GLY A 152 1.34 15.64 -0.18
N ASN A 153 1.72 16.92 -0.35
CA ASN A 153 1.19 17.75 -1.43
C ASN A 153 1.94 17.52 -2.75
N LYS A 154 3.17 17.00 -2.70
CA LYS A 154 3.96 16.73 -3.90
C LYS A 154 3.60 15.39 -4.51
N VAL A 155 3.55 15.37 -5.84
CA VAL A 155 3.51 14.14 -6.62
C VAL A 155 4.95 13.80 -7.00
N VAL A 156 5.38 12.63 -6.58
CA VAL A 156 6.68 12.07 -6.93
C VAL A 156 6.58 11.42 -8.30
N LYS A 157 7.39 11.87 -9.26
CA LYS A 157 7.43 11.25 -10.59
C LYS A 157 8.46 10.12 -10.59
N MET A 158 8.03 8.92 -10.92
CA MET A 158 8.94 7.81 -11.20
C MET A 158 9.15 7.70 -12.70
N VAL A 159 10.41 7.83 -13.11
CA VAL A 159 10.89 7.68 -14.50
C VAL A 159 11.57 6.33 -14.65
#